data_AF-A0A8J7EBJ8-F1
#
_entry.id   AF-A0A8J7EBJ8-F1
#
_cell.length_a   1.000
_cell.length_b   1.000
_cell.length_c   1.000
_cell.angle_alpha   90.00
_cell.angle_beta   90.00
_cell.angle_gamma   90.00
#
_symmetry.space_group_name_H-M   'P 1'
#
loop_
_entity.id
_entity.type
_entity.pdbx_description
1 polymer ?
#
loop_
_entity_poly.entity_id
_entity_poly.type
_entity_poly.pdbx_seq_one_letter_code
_entity_poly.pdbx_strand_id
1 'polypeptide(L)'
;MSQVQDIHRQAMDLAEQADLKRLRGDTSQVQELLRQALELEAEAADMVANDMTAEPTRSVLHRSAAALAVECGELSLAEKLIARALAGAPPSDIAAELKDLFIQINLRNYLDRQGVTLTEDQLQLLSG
;
A
#
# COMPACT_ATOMS: atom_id res chain seq x y z
N MET A 1 15.43 14.78 -4.66
CA MET A 1 14.90 14.62 -3.29
C MET A 1 13.69 15.52 -3.02
N SER A 2 13.72 16.85 -3.22
CA SER A 2 12.57 17.72 -2.93
C SER A 2 11.27 17.29 -3.61
N GLN A 3 11.30 17.09 -4.93
CA GLN A 3 10.09 16.74 -5.69
C GLN A 3 9.42 15.44 -5.21
N VAL A 4 10.19 14.39 -4.93
CA VAL A 4 9.67 13.11 -4.43
C VAL A 4 9.00 13.29 -3.07
N GLN A 5 9.59 14.09 -2.19
CA GLN A 5 9.02 14.40 -0.87
C GLN A 5 7.75 15.25 -0.99
N ASP A 6 7.71 16.17 -1.95
CA ASP A 6 6.55 17.02 -2.19
C ASP A 6 5.37 16.19 -2.73
N ILE A 7 5.62 15.27 -3.67
CA ILE A 7 4.62 14.33 -4.19
C ILE A 7 4.11 13.40 -3.07
N HIS A 8 5.03 12.81 -2.29
CA HIS A 8 4.67 11.96 -1.15
C HIS A 8 3.78 12.71 -0.14
N ARG A 9 4.12 13.95 0.20
CA ARG A 9 3.30 14.75 1.12
C ARG A 9 1.90 15.00 0.55
N GLN A 10 1.79 15.36 -0.73
CA GLN A 10 0.49 15.57 -1.36
C GLN A 10 -0.36 14.30 -1.36
N ALA A 11 0.25 13.14 -1.59
CA ALA A 11 -0.45 11.87 -1.51
C ALA A 11 -0.97 11.60 -0.08
N MET A 12 -0.15 11.85 0.94
CA MET A 12 -0.54 11.68 2.34
C MET A 12 -1.66 12.66 2.75
N ASP A 13 -1.62 13.91 2.28
CA ASP A 13 -2.67 14.90 2.52
C ASP A 13 -4.02 14.46 1.92
N LEU A 14 -4.00 13.78 0.75
CA LEU A 14 -5.20 13.23 0.12
C LEU A 14 -5.74 11.99 0.85
N ALA A 15 -4.84 11.09 1.29
CA ALA A 15 -5.21 9.93 2.08
C ALA A 15 -5.85 10.35 3.43
N GLU A 16 -5.25 11.33 4.13
CA GLU A 16 -5.80 11.86 5.37
C GLU A 16 -7.19 12.50 5.14
N GLN A 17 -7.38 13.23 4.03
CA GLN A 17 -8.70 13.75 3.65
C GLN A 17 -9.72 12.64 3.41
N ALA A 18 -9.31 11.54 2.76
CA ALA A 18 -10.19 10.39 2.55
C ALA A 18 -10.62 9.76 3.88
N ASP A 19 -9.70 9.62 4.85
CA ASP A 19 -10.00 9.09 6.18
C ASP A 19 -10.92 10.00 6.98
N LEU A 20 -10.68 11.32 6.96
CA LEU A 20 -11.58 12.29 7.59
C LEU A 20 -13.00 12.23 7.01
N LYS A 21 -13.14 11.97 5.71
CA LYS A 21 -14.44 11.79 5.06
C LYS A 21 -15.12 10.49 5.46
N ARG A 22 -14.38 9.37 5.51
CA ARG A 22 -14.89 8.09 6.03
C ARG A 22 -15.42 8.24 7.46
N LEU A 23 -14.67 8.91 8.33
CA LEU A 23 -15.07 9.16 9.72
C LEU A 23 -16.35 10.00 9.85
N ARG A 24 -16.62 10.87 8.87
CA ARG A 24 -17.85 11.68 8.79
C ARG A 24 -19.01 10.98 8.08
N GLY A 25 -18.80 9.78 7.55
CA GLY A 25 -19.78 9.03 6.76
C GLY A 25 -20.00 9.57 5.35
N ASP A 26 -19.16 10.51 4.88
CA ASP A 26 -19.21 11.03 3.50
C ASP A 26 -18.35 10.16 2.58
N THR A 27 -18.89 9.04 2.14
CA THR A 27 -18.16 8.08 1.29
C THR A 27 -18.08 8.50 -0.19
N SER A 28 -18.77 9.57 -0.59
CA SER A 28 -18.95 9.96 -1.99
C SER A 28 -17.64 10.25 -2.73
N GLN A 29 -16.62 10.74 -2.00
CA GLN A 29 -15.34 11.18 -2.57
C GLN A 29 -14.14 10.37 -2.06
N VAL A 30 -14.35 9.44 -1.13
CA VAL A 30 -13.27 8.66 -0.51
C VAL A 30 -12.46 7.90 -1.56
N GLN A 31 -13.14 7.20 -2.46
CA GLN A 31 -12.50 6.40 -3.51
C GLN A 31 -11.69 7.26 -4.49
N GLU A 32 -12.18 8.46 -4.81
CA GLU A 32 -11.48 9.39 -5.70
C GLU A 32 -10.21 9.95 -5.06
N LEU A 33 -10.30 10.35 -3.79
CA LEU A 33 -9.15 10.84 -3.02
C LEU A 33 -8.05 9.77 -2.87
N LEU A 34 -8.45 8.52 -2.58
CA LEU A 34 -7.50 7.41 -2.46
C LEU A 34 -6.84 7.08 -3.80
N ARG A 35 -7.59 7.15 -4.91
CA ARG A 35 -7.02 6.93 -6.24
C ARG A 35 -5.99 8.00 -6.59
N GLN A 36 -6.28 9.26 -6.30
CA GLN A 36 -5.32 10.36 -6.51
C GLN A 36 -4.08 10.21 -5.62
N ALA A 37 -4.26 9.82 -4.36
CA ALA A 37 -3.14 9.53 -3.46
C ALA A 37 -2.28 8.37 -4.00
N LEU A 38 -2.91 7.30 -4.48
CA LEU A 38 -2.23 6.15 -5.07
C LEU A 38 -1.41 6.54 -6.30
N GLU A 39 -1.97 7.34 -7.21
CA GLU A 39 -1.26 7.80 -8.41
C GLU A 39 0.01 8.56 -8.06
N LEU A 40 -0.08 9.48 -7.08
CA LEU A 40 1.07 10.25 -6.60
C LEU A 40 2.11 9.37 -5.90
N GLU A 41 1.71 8.45 -5.02
CA GLU A 41 2.65 7.54 -4.36
C GLU A 41 3.34 6.60 -5.36
N ALA A 42 2.60 6.08 -6.34
CA ALA A 42 3.17 5.23 -7.38
C ALA A 42 4.20 6.01 -8.22
N GLU A 43 3.91 7.26 -8.57
CA GLU A 43 4.85 8.14 -9.26
C GLU A 43 6.11 8.38 -8.41
N ALA A 44 5.95 8.75 -7.13
CA ALA A 44 7.07 8.97 -6.22
C ALA A 44 7.93 7.70 -6.06
N ALA A 45 7.30 6.53 -5.93
CA ALA A 45 7.97 5.25 -5.85
C ALA A 45 8.76 4.93 -7.15
N ASP A 46 8.16 5.17 -8.31
CA ASP A 46 8.79 4.96 -9.62
C ASP A 46 10.03 5.84 -9.83
N MET A 47 9.99 7.09 -9.37
CA MET A 47 11.12 8.03 -9.47
C MET A 47 12.38 7.53 -8.76
N VAL A 48 12.24 6.77 -7.68
CA VAL A 48 13.37 6.25 -6.88
C VAL A 48 13.59 4.75 -7.06
N ALA A 49 12.80 4.10 -7.90
CA ALA A 49 12.73 2.64 -7.92
C ALA A 49 14.02 1.93 -8.35
N ASN A 50 14.83 2.58 -9.18
CA ASN A 50 16.13 2.04 -9.61
C ASN A 50 17.30 2.54 -8.74
N ASP A 51 17.05 3.45 -7.80
CA ASP A 51 18.06 3.95 -6.88
C ASP A 51 18.09 3.11 -5.60
N MET A 52 18.98 2.12 -5.60
CA MET A 52 19.19 1.24 -4.44
C MET A 52 19.70 2.00 -3.21
N THR A 53 20.43 3.10 -3.43
CA THR A 53 21.03 3.93 -2.37
C THR A 53 20.03 4.85 -1.69
N ALA A 54 18.85 5.04 -2.29
CA ALA A 54 17.76 5.81 -1.72
C ALA A 54 16.98 5.06 -0.61
N GLU A 55 17.46 3.91 -0.12
CA GLU A 55 16.87 3.34 1.09
C GLU A 55 17.15 4.23 2.30
N PRO A 56 16.16 4.42 3.20
CA PRO A 56 14.87 3.70 3.28
C PRO A 56 13.76 4.33 2.43
N THR A 57 13.97 5.51 1.85
CA THR A 57 12.94 6.26 1.12
C THR A 57 12.30 5.44 0.00
N ARG A 58 13.08 4.65 -0.76
CA ARG A 58 12.51 3.78 -1.80
C ARG A 58 11.48 2.81 -1.24
N SER A 59 11.83 2.06 -0.20
CA SER A 59 10.93 1.06 0.37
C SER A 59 9.73 1.68 1.09
N VAL A 60 9.90 2.84 1.74
CA VAL A 60 8.79 3.61 2.34
C VAL A 60 7.75 3.99 1.28
N LEU A 61 8.17 4.56 0.16
CA LEU A 61 7.26 5.00 -0.91
C LEU A 61 6.54 3.81 -1.56
N HIS A 62 7.25 2.72 -1.86
CA HIS A 62 6.60 1.53 -2.41
C HIS A 62 5.62 0.90 -1.42
N ARG A 63 5.93 0.88 -0.12
CA ARG A 63 5.01 0.38 0.90
C ARG A 63 3.76 1.27 1.00
N SER A 64 3.93 2.59 0.98
CA SER A 64 2.83 3.55 1.01
C SER A 64 1.92 3.41 -0.22
N ALA A 65 2.51 3.36 -1.41
CA ALA A 65 1.81 3.09 -2.66
C ALA A 65 1.04 1.75 -2.60
N ALA A 66 1.66 0.69 -2.07
CA ALA A 66 1.03 -0.61 -1.96
C ALA A 66 -0.17 -0.59 -1.00
N ALA A 67 -0.06 0.09 0.14
CA ALA A 67 -1.17 0.22 1.09
C ALA A 67 -2.36 0.96 0.46
N LEU A 68 -2.11 2.07 -0.23
CA LEU A 68 -3.16 2.80 -0.97
C LEU A 68 -3.77 1.96 -2.08
N ALA A 69 -2.98 1.13 -2.77
CA ALA A 69 -3.48 0.20 -3.78
C ALA A 69 -4.43 -0.83 -3.16
N VAL A 70 -4.14 -1.35 -1.96
CA VAL A 70 -5.06 -2.23 -1.23
C VAL A 70 -6.36 -1.52 -0.90
N GLU A 71 -6.29 -0.27 -0.42
CA GLU A 71 -7.48 0.53 -0.10
C GLU A 71 -8.35 0.86 -1.33
N CYS A 72 -7.73 1.01 -2.49
CA CYS A 72 -8.43 1.18 -3.77
C CYS A 72 -8.97 -0.14 -4.36
N GLY A 73 -8.65 -1.29 -3.76
CA GLY A 73 -8.99 -2.61 -4.31
C GLY A 73 -8.10 -3.07 -5.47
N GLU A 74 -7.00 -2.36 -5.76
CA GLU A 74 -6.06 -2.63 -6.84
C GLU A 74 -5.00 -3.67 -6.40
N LEU A 75 -5.45 -4.87 -6.02
CA LEU A 75 -4.61 -5.90 -5.39
C LEU A 75 -3.42 -6.33 -6.26
N SER A 76 -3.61 -6.41 -7.59
CA SER A 76 -2.53 -6.76 -8.51
C SER A 76 -1.46 -5.67 -8.62
N LEU A 77 -1.81 -4.39 -8.41
CA LEU A 77 -0.84 -3.31 -8.35
C LEU A 77 -0.11 -3.33 -7.01
N ALA A 78 -0.84 -3.54 -5.91
CA ALA A 78 -0.25 -3.69 -4.57
C ALA A 78 0.82 -4.79 -4.56
N GLU A 79 0.54 -5.97 -5.13
CA GLU A 79 1.50 -7.07 -5.22
C GLU A 79 2.79 -6.69 -5.96
N LYS A 80 2.66 -5.99 -7.10
CA LYS A 80 3.81 -5.52 -7.89
C LYS A 80 4.66 -4.52 -7.11
N LEU A 81 4.02 -3.57 -6.42
CA LEU A 81 4.70 -2.55 -5.62
C LEU A 81 5.45 -3.20 -4.45
N ILE A 82 4.83 -4.16 -3.77
CA ILE A 82 5.44 -4.92 -2.67
C ILE A 82 6.66 -5.71 -3.17
N ALA A 83 6.49 -6.46 -4.27
CA ALA A 83 7.58 -7.25 -4.84
C ALA A 83 8.77 -6.36 -5.24
N ARG A 84 8.50 -5.18 -5.81
CA ARG A 84 9.54 -4.22 -6.19
C ARG A 84 10.27 -3.64 -4.98
N ALA A 85 9.57 -3.36 -3.89
CA ALA A 85 10.19 -2.92 -2.63
C ALA A 85 11.10 -4.01 -2.04
N LEU A 86 10.61 -5.24 -1.97
CA LEU A 86 11.33 -6.40 -1.41
C LEU A 86 12.52 -6.86 -2.27
N ALA A 87 12.50 -6.58 -3.57
CA ALA A 87 13.65 -6.84 -4.46
C ALA A 87 14.86 -5.94 -4.16
N GLY A 88 14.66 -4.88 -3.37
CA GLY A 88 15.70 -3.99 -2.89
C GLY A 88 16.40 -4.48 -1.62
N ALA A 89 16.77 -3.53 -0.77
CA ALA A 89 17.32 -3.79 0.56
C ALA A 89 16.54 -3.00 1.63
N PRO A 90 15.21 -3.23 1.75
CA PRO A 90 14.40 -2.52 2.72
C PRO A 90 14.91 -2.81 4.16
N PRO A 91 14.88 -1.81 5.06
CA PRO A 91 15.04 -2.02 6.48
C PRO A 91 14.11 -3.13 7.02
N SER A 92 14.51 -3.79 8.10
CA SER A 92 13.83 -5.00 8.60
C SER A 92 12.38 -4.77 9.02
N ASP A 93 12.09 -3.60 9.59
CA ASP A 93 10.76 -3.13 9.97
C ASP A 93 9.87 -2.94 8.73
N ILE A 94 10.35 -2.21 7.73
CA ILE A 94 9.61 -1.98 6.47
C ILE A 94 9.41 -3.31 5.72
N ALA A 95 10.43 -4.18 5.72
CA ALA A 95 10.33 -5.51 5.11
C ALA A 95 9.28 -6.40 5.80
N ALA A 96 9.07 -6.25 7.11
CA ALA A 96 8.02 -6.95 7.84
C ALA A 96 6.65 -6.43 7.41
N GLU A 97 6.44 -5.11 7.44
CA GLU A 97 5.17 -4.49 7.02
C GLU A 97 4.79 -4.86 5.57
N LEU A 98 5.78 -4.90 4.65
CA LEU A 98 5.57 -5.33 3.26
C LEU A 98 5.13 -6.80 3.16
N LYS A 99 5.68 -7.69 3.99
CA LYS A 99 5.29 -9.10 4.02
C LYS A 99 3.91 -9.28 4.63
N ASP A 100 3.58 -8.52 5.67
CA ASP A 100 2.25 -8.54 6.28
C ASP A 100 1.20 -8.10 5.25
N LEU A 101 1.48 -7.02 4.51
CA LEU A 101 0.62 -6.58 3.41
C LEU A 101 0.50 -7.63 2.30
N PHE A 102 1.60 -8.30 1.94
CA PHE A 102 1.59 -9.38 0.96
C PHE A 102 0.71 -10.56 1.39
N ILE A 103 0.77 -10.93 2.67
CA ILE A 103 -0.07 -11.98 3.26
C ILE A 103 -1.53 -11.53 3.23
N GLN A 104 -1.82 -10.30 3.66
CA GLN A 104 -3.17 -9.75 3.68
C GLN A 104 -3.87 -9.86 2.32
N ILE A 105 -3.17 -9.53 1.22
CA ILE A 105 -3.76 -9.54 -0.12
C ILE A 105 -3.86 -10.95 -0.75
N ASN A 106 -3.00 -11.90 -0.34
CA ASN A 106 -2.91 -13.21 -1.00
C ASN A 106 -3.49 -14.38 -0.20
N LEU A 107 -3.60 -14.26 1.13
CA LEU A 107 -3.96 -15.37 2.00
C LEU A 107 -5.32 -15.97 1.65
N ARG A 108 -6.33 -15.12 1.41
CA ARG A 108 -7.67 -15.56 1.03
C ARG A 108 -7.65 -16.40 -0.26
N ASN A 109 -6.99 -15.89 -1.29
CA ASN A 109 -6.87 -16.57 -2.59
C ASN A 109 -6.08 -17.88 -2.48
N TYR A 110 -5.05 -17.91 -1.65
CA TYR A 110 -4.29 -19.13 -1.38
C TYR A 110 -5.16 -20.20 -0.72
N LEU A 111 -5.89 -19.84 0.34
CA LEU A 111 -6.73 -20.77 1.08
C LEU A 111 -7.89 -21.29 0.24
N ASP A 112 -8.52 -20.42 -0.55
CA ASP A 112 -9.62 -20.81 -1.45
C ASP A 112 -9.16 -21.87 -2.48
N ARG A 113 -7.96 -21.70 -3.05
CA ARG A 113 -7.34 -22.70 -3.94
C ARG A 113 -7.03 -24.03 -3.24
N GLN A 114 -6.84 -24.02 -1.92
CA GLN A 114 -6.65 -25.22 -1.11
C GLN A 114 -7.97 -25.82 -0.59
N GLY A 115 -9.12 -25.27 -1.00
CA GLY A 115 -10.44 -25.71 -0.54
C GLY A 115 -10.77 -25.27 0.89
N VAL A 116 -10.04 -24.28 1.43
CA VAL A 116 -10.28 -23.69 2.74
C VAL A 116 -10.93 -22.32 2.56
N THR A 117 -12.21 -22.22 2.89
CA THR A 117 -12.92 -20.93 2.89
C THR A 117 -12.91 -20.34 4.30
N LEU A 118 -12.25 -19.21 4.49
CA LEU A 118 -12.34 -18.42 5.72
C LEU A 118 -13.42 -17.35 5.59
N THR A 119 -14.21 -17.14 6.65
CA THR A 119 -15.08 -15.98 6.76
C THR A 119 -14.25 -14.72 7.01
N GLU A 120 -14.85 -13.55 6.76
CA GLU A 120 -14.18 -12.26 7.01
C GLU A 120 -13.75 -12.12 8.49
N ASP A 121 -14.61 -12.57 9.41
CA ASP A 121 -14.35 -12.56 10.85
C ASP A 121 -13.12 -13.42 11.22
N GLN A 122 -12.94 -14.56 10.54
CA GLN A 122 -11.79 -15.45 10.76
C GLN A 122 -10.49 -14.85 10.22
N LEU A 123 -10.56 -14.09 9.12
CA LEU A 123 -9.39 -13.39 8.58
C LEU A 123 -8.97 -12.23 9.49
N GLN A 124 -9.93 -11.46 10.04
CA GLN A 124 -9.65 -10.35 10.95
C GLN A 124 -8.95 -10.79 12.25
N LEU A 125 -9.25 -12.00 12.73
CA LEU A 125 -8.59 -12.59 13.92
C LEU A 125 -7.11 -12.92 13.70
N LEU A 126 -6.64 -13.00 12.45
CA LEU A 126 -5.23 -13.28 12.11
C LEU A 126 -4.38 -12.00 11.98
N SER A 127 -5.03 -10.85 11.88
CA SER A 127 -4.40 -9.53 11.73
C SER A 127 -4.35 -8.71 13.03
N GLY A 128 -4.81 -9.28 14.16
CA GLY A 128 -4.90 -8.63 15.48
C GLY A 128 -3.82 -9.06 16.46
#